data_AF-A0A7V8J3F5-F1
#
_entry.id   AF-A0A7V8J3F5-F1
#
_cell.length_a   1.000
_cell.length_b   1.000
_cell.length_c   1.000
_cell.angle_alpha   90.00
_cell.angle_beta   90.00
_cell.angle_gamma   90.00
#
_symmetry.space_group_name_H-M   'P 1'
#
loop_
_entity.id
_entity.type
_entity.pdbx_description
1 polymer ?
#
loop_
_entity_poly.entity_id
_entity_poly.type
_entity_poly.pdbx_seq_one_letter_code
_entity_poly.pdbx_strand_id
1 'polypeptide(L)'
;MATWIDKLREWNYDLGPVFSWLMDTIDYQAARYGPIAYAIAILVVILMFLAFPPTRGLTKAVCSGVFRVVLTYTQLVASLLTVHFVGFLARVSLTLFHKARIWLVETVRRARE
;
A
#
# COMPACT_ATOMS: atom_id res chain seq x y z
N MET A 1 -38.89 30.51 -12.41
CA MET A 1 -38.14 29.61 -11.51
C MET A 1 -37.33 28.69 -12.38
N ALA A 2 -35.99 28.79 -12.33
CA ALA A 2 -35.12 27.89 -13.08
C ALA A 2 -35.41 26.44 -12.65
N THR A 3 -35.70 25.56 -13.62
CA THR A 3 -35.94 24.15 -13.30
C THR A 3 -34.64 23.50 -12.87
N TRP A 4 -34.72 22.40 -12.11
CA TRP A 4 -33.54 21.66 -11.68
C TRP A 4 -32.69 21.15 -12.87
N ILE A 5 -33.32 20.98 -14.04
CA ILE A 5 -32.68 20.63 -15.32
C ILE A 5 -31.84 21.80 -15.85
N ASP A 6 -32.34 23.03 -15.76
CA ASP A 6 -31.61 24.23 -16.19
C ASP A 6 -30.35 24.43 -15.33
N LYS A 7 -30.49 24.23 -14.01
CA LYS A 7 -29.35 24.27 -13.07
C LYS A 7 -28.29 23.20 -13.36
N LEU A 8 -28.69 22.03 -13.83
CA LEU A 8 -27.78 20.94 -14.22
C LEU A 8 -27.06 21.24 -15.53
N ARG A 9 -27.74 21.89 -16.47
CA ARG A 9 -27.19 22.30 -17.76
C ARG A 9 -26.20 23.48 -17.62
N GLU A 10 -26.47 24.39 -16.69
CA GLU A 10 -25.62 25.55 -16.38
C GLU A 10 -24.54 25.26 -15.33
N TRP A 11 -24.49 24.03 -14.81
CA TRP A 11 -23.53 23.69 -13.76
C TRP A 11 -22.10 23.75 -14.29
N ASN A 12 -21.33 24.71 -13.81
CA ASN A 12 -19.94 24.96 -14.18
C ASN A 12 -18.94 23.95 -13.59
N TYR A 13 -19.39 22.73 -13.24
CA TYR A 13 -18.59 21.74 -12.52
C TYR A 13 -17.94 22.30 -11.25
N ASP A 14 -18.60 23.25 -10.57
CA ASP A 14 -18.08 23.77 -9.30
C ASP A 14 -18.12 22.66 -8.24
N LEU A 15 -16.93 22.26 -7.78
CA LEU A 15 -16.72 21.21 -6.80
C LEU A 15 -16.63 21.77 -5.37
N GLY A 16 -16.67 23.09 -5.19
CA GLY A 16 -16.60 23.76 -3.89
C GLY A 16 -17.63 23.24 -2.88
N PRO A 17 -18.93 23.15 -3.22
CA PRO A 17 -19.96 22.64 -2.32
C PRO A 17 -19.77 21.18 -1.92
N VAL A 18 -19.17 20.38 -2.80
CA VAL A 18 -18.91 18.96 -2.51
C VAL A 18 -17.66 18.80 -1.66
N PHE A 19 -16.66 19.65 -1.87
CA PHE A 19 -15.46 19.71 -1.04
C PHE A 19 -15.77 20.16 0.39
N SER A 20 -16.64 21.15 0.57
CA SER A 20 -17.07 21.57 1.91
C SER A 20 -17.87 20.48 2.62
N TRP A 21 -18.84 19.84 1.94
CA TRP A 21 -19.56 18.69 2.49
C TRP A 21 -18.61 17.54 2.88
N LEU A 22 -17.58 17.29 2.08
CA LEU A 22 -16.60 16.26 2.36
C LEU A 22 -15.76 16.59 3.60
N MET A 23 -15.25 17.82 3.72
CA MET A 23 -14.48 18.25 4.89
C MET A 23 -15.33 18.17 6.16
N ASP A 24 -16.58 18.62 6.12
CA ASP A 24 -17.51 18.50 7.25
C ASP A 24 -17.76 17.02 7.62
N THR A 25 -17.90 16.15 6.62
CA THR A 25 -18.07 14.70 6.84
C THR A 25 -16.82 14.07 7.42
N ILE A 26 -15.64 14.47 6.96
CA ILE A 26 -14.34 14.02 7.49
C ILE A 26 -14.22 14.40 8.96
N ASP A 27 -14.46 15.66 9.29
CA ASP A 27 -14.33 16.16 10.67
C ASP A 27 -15.33 15.46 11.60
N TYR A 28 -16.56 15.24 11.13
CA TYR A 28 -17.58 14.50 11.90
C TYR A 28 -17.19 13.03 12.13
N GLN A 29 -16.67 12.34 11.11
CA GLN A 29 -16.33 10.92 11.21
C GLN A 29 -14.98 10.68 11.90
N ALA A 30 -14.01 11.58 11.74
CA ALA A 30 -12.71 11.52 12.37
C ALA A 30 -12.81 11.64 13.89
N ALA A 31 -13.71 12.48 14.39
CA ALA A 31 -13.98 12.60 15.82
C ALA A 31 -14.50 11.30 16.45
N ARG A 32 -15.15 10.42 15.66
CA ARG A 32 -15.86 9.24 16.18
C ARG A 32 -15.17 7.90 15.89
N TYR A 33 -14.51 7.77 14.75
CA TYR A 33 -13.89 6.53 14.28
C TYR A 33 -12.36 6.60 14.17
N GLY A 34 -11.77 7.75 14.52
CA GLY A 34 -10.33 7.95 14.50
C GLY A 34 -9.73 7.88 13.09
N PRO A 35 -8.46 7.47 12.93
CA PRO A 35 -7.70 7.65 11.70
C PRO A 35 -8.26 6.90 10.48
N ILE A 36 -9.09 5.87 10.69
CA ILE A 36 -9.72 5.08 9.63
C ILE A 36 -10.72 5.91 8.82
N ALA A 37 -11.36 6.91 9.44
CA ALA A 37 -12.32 7.78 8.76
C ALA A 37 -11.68 8.56 7.60
N TYR A 38 -10.43 9.00 7.75
CA TYR A 38 -9.70 9.72 6.70
C TYR A 38 -9.46 8.83 5.48
N ALA A 39 -9.13 7.55 5.68
CA ALA A 39 -8.89 6.62 4.59
C ALA A 39 -10.16 6.38 3.75
N ILE A 40 -11.30 6.20 4.42
CA ILE A 40 -12.60 6.02 3.76
C ILE A 40 -13.01 7.30 3.02
N ALA A 41 -12.83 8.46 3.63
CA ALA A 41 -13.18 9.73 2.99
C ALA A 41 -12.34 10.01 1.74
N ILE A 42 -11.03 9.76 1.79
CA ILE A 42 -10.15 9.87 0.61
C ILE A 42 -10.60 8.90 -0.49
N LEU A 43 -11.00 7.68 -0.13
CA LEU A 43 -11.53 6.71 -1.10
C LEU A 43 -12.83 7.20 -1.75
N VAL A 44 -13.73 7.80 -0.98
CA VAL A 44 -14.97 8.41 -1.51
C VAL A 44 -14.65 9.56 -2.48
N VAL A 45 -13.68 10.42 -2.17
CA VAL A 45 -13.21 11.49 -3.07
C VAL A 45 -12.71 10.93 -4.39
N ILE A 46 -11.87 9.90 -4.33
CA ILE A 46 -11.31 9.25 -5.52
C ILE A 46 -12.43 8.68 -6.39
N LEU A 47 -13.39 7.96 -5.79
CA LEU A 47 -14.53 7.40 -6.51
C LEU A 47 -15.40 8.48 -7.14
N MET A 48 -15.61 9.59 -6.44
CA MET A 48 -16.35 10.74 -6.95
C MET A 48 -15.64 11.41 -8.13
N PHE A 49 -14.34 11.69 -8.04
CA PHE A 49 -13.58 12.22 -9.18
C PHE A 49 -13.47 11.23 -10.35
N LEU A 50 -13.58 9.92 -10.08
CA LEU A 50 -13.71 8.92 -11.12
C LEU A 50 -15.09 8.96 -11.79
N ALA A 51 -16.16 9.33 -11.06
CA ALA A 51 -17.51 9.41 -11.61
C ALA A 51 -17.63 10.52 -12.65
N PHE A 52 -16.97 11.66 -12.44
CA PHE A 52 -16.97 12.79 -13.38
C PHE A 52 -16.08 12.53 -14.61
N PRO A 53 -16.64 12.57 -15.85
CA PRO A 53 -15.87 12.40 -17.08
C PRO A 53 -14.63 13.29 -17.23
N PRO A 54 -14.65 14.60 -16.90
CA PRO A 54 -13.48 15.47 -17.10
C PRO A 54 -12.32 15.16 -16.16
N THR A 55 -12.59 14.76 -14.91
CA THR A 55 -11.56 14.47 -13.90
C THR A 55 -11.10 13.01 -13.91
N ARG A 56 -11.86 12.11 -14.56
CA ARG A 56 -11.61 10.67 -14.59
C ARG A 56 -10.23 10.31 -15.13
N GLY A 57 -9.78 10.97 -16.20
CA GLY A 57 -8.47 10.69 -16.81
C GLY A 57 -7.31 11.00 -15.86
N LEU A 58 -7.32 12.20 -15.28
CA LEU A 58 -6.31 12.65 -14.33
C LEU A 58 -6.32 11.82 -13.05
N THR A 59 -7.50 11.54 -12.50
CA THR A 59 -7.65 10.73 -11.28
C THR A 59 -7.12 9.31 -11.47
N LYS A 60 -7.41 8.68 -12.62
CA LYS A 60 -6.86 7.36 -12.96
C LYS A 60 -5.33 7.38 -13.07
N ALA A 61 -4.77 8.39 -13.72
CA ALA A 61 -3.32 8.53 -13.85
C ALA A 61 -2.64 8.69 -12.49
N VAL A 62 -3.20 9.55 -11.62
CA VAL A 62 -2.69 9.77 -10.25
C VAL A 62 -2.79 8.49 -9.42
N CYS A 63 -3.95 7.83 -9.39
CA CYS A 63 -4.12 6.58 -8.63
C CYS A 63 -3.19 5.47 -9.12
N SER A 64 -3.02 5.33 -10.44
CA SER A 64 -2.09 4.36 -11.04
C SER A 64 -0.64 4.66 -10.67
N GLY A 65 -0.24 5.94 -10.68
CA GLY A 65 1.08 6.39 -10.26
C GLY A 65 1.36 6.05 -8.79
N VAL A 66 0.45 6.41 -7.89
CA VAL A 66 0.57 6.11 -6.45
C VAL A 66 0.66 4.60 -6.23
N PHE A 67 -0.21 3.81 -6.86
CA PHE A 67 -0.20 2.36 -6.73
C PHE A 67 1.12 1.73 -7.20
N ARG A 68 1.65 2.20 -8.34
CA ARG A 68 2.96 1.73 -8.83
C ARG A 68 4.09 2.05 -7.86
N VAL A 69 4.11 3.24 -7.27
CA VAL A 69 5.14 3.63 -6.28
C VAL A 69 5.07 2.73 -5.05
N VAL A 70 3.87 2.48 -4.53
CA VAL A 70 3.66 1.60 -3.37
C VAL A 70 4.10 0.17 -3.67
N LEU A 71 3.76 -0.37 -4.85
CA LEU A 71 4.19 -1.71 -5.26
C LEU A 71 5.71 -1.79 -5.43
N THR A 72 6.32 -0.79 -6.06
CA THR A 72 7.77 -0.72 -6.26
C THR A 72 8.49 -0.69 -4.91
N TYR A 73 8.00 0.12 -3.98
CA TYR A 73 8.53 0.19 -2.63
C TYR A 73 8.40 -1.16 -1.91
N THR A 74 7.23 -1.80 -1.98
CA THR A 74 6.99 -3.11 -1.37
C THR A 74 7.92 -4.17 -1.96
N GLN A 75 8.13 -4.15 -3.28
CA GLN A 75 9.06 -5.05 -3.95
C GLN A 75 10.51 -4.84 -3.51
N LEU A 76 10.95 -3.59 -3.33
CA LEU A 76 12.28 -3.27 -2.81
C LEU A 76 12.48 -3.82 -1.39
N VAL A 77 11.51 -3.60 -0.51
CA VAL A 77 11.54 -4.13 0.87
C VAL A 77 11.58 -5.65 0.86
N ALA A 78 10.75 -6.30 0.06
CA ALA A 78 10.74 -7.76 -0.08
C ALA A 78 12.07 -8.31 -0.61
N SER A 79 12.67 -7.62 -1.59
CA SER A 79 13.97 -7.99 -2.16
C SER A 79 15.07 -7.91 -1.11
N LEU A 80 15.10 -6.82 -0.34
CA LEU A 80 16.05 -6.64 0.76
C LEU A 80 15.92 -7.76 1.80
N LEU A 81 14.68 -8.05 2.23
CA LEU A 81 14.39 -9.11 3.19
C LEU A 81 14.83 -10.48 2.67
N THR A 82 14.62 -10.74 1.38
CA THR A 82 15.04 -11.98 0.72
C THR A 82 16.57 -12.13 0.74
N VAL A 83 17.33 -11.07 0.44
CA VAL A 83 18.80 -11.11 0.47
C VAL A 83 19.31 -11.42 1.89
N HIS A 84 18.75 -10.78 2.91
CA HIS A 84 19.11 -11.06 4.30
C HIS A 84 18.77 -12.50 4.70
N PHE A 85 17.62 -12.99 4.29
CA PHE A 85 17.19 -14.36 4.56
C PHE A 85 18.09 -15.40 3.89
N VAL A 86 18.45 -15.20 2.62
CA VAL A 86 19.38 -16.07 1.89
C VAL A 86 20.77 -16.03 2.53
N GLY A 87 21.26 -14.86 2.93
CA GLY A 87 22.53 -14.72 3.64
C GLY A 87 22.52 -15.46 4.99
N PHE A 88 21.41 -15.40 5.73
CA PHE A 88 21.21 -16.17 6.95
C PHE A 88 21.25 -17.68 6.69
N LEU A 89 20.49 -18.16 5.69
CA LEU A 89 20.48 -19.57 5.30
C LEU A 89 21.88 -20.07 4.92
N ALA A 90 22.63 -19.31 4.14
CA ALA A 90 23.99 -19.67 3.76
C ALA A 90 24.90 -19.84 5.00
N ARG A 91 24.82 -18.92 5.97
CA ARG A 91 25.59 -19.01 7.21
C ARG A 91 25.18 -20.21 8.06
N VAL A 92 23.88 -20.50 8.16
CA VAL A 92 23.37 -21.67 8.88
C VAL A 92 23.87 -22.95 8.23
N SER A 93 23.77 -23.07 6.91
CA SER A 93 24.26 -24.23 6.16
C SER A 93 25.75 -24.45 6.33
N LEU A 94 26.57 -23.40 6.26
CA LEU A 94 28.01 -23.50 6.50
C LEU A 94 28.35 -23.93 7.94
N THR A 95 27.57 -23.46 8.90
CA THR A 95 27.72 -23.83 10.32
C THR A 95 27.37 -25.30 10.53
N LEU A 96 26.28 -25.77 9.94
CA LEU A 96 25.88 -27.18 9.97
C LEU A 96 26.92 -28.08 9.31
N PHE A 97 27.47 -27.66 8.16
CA PHE A 97 28.53 -28.39 7.48
C PHE A 97 29.80 -28.50 8.34
N HIS A 98 30.21 -27.41 8.99
CA HIS A 98 31.34 -27.43 9.93
C HIS A 98 31.10 -28.39 11.09
N LYS A 99 29.91 -28.34 11.71
CA LYS A 99 29.56 -29.26 12.81
C LYS A 99 29.50 -30.72 12.33
N ALA A 100 28.96 -30.99 11.16
CA ALA A 100 28.90 -32.32 10.58
C ALA A 100 30.29 -32.88 10.29
N ARG A 101 31.21 -32.05 9.79
CA ARG A 101 32.62 -32.44 9.57
C ARG A 101 33.31 -32.82 10.88
N ILE A 102 33.17 -31.99 11.92
CA ILE A 102 33.74 -32.27 13.24
C ILE A 102 33.18 -33.60 13.78
N TRP A 103 31.86 -33.76 13.74
CA TRP A 103 31.20 -34.98 14.17
C TRP A 103 31.69 -36.23 13.44
N LEU A 104 31.91 -36.16 12.13
CA LEU A 104 32.47 -37.26 11.34
C LEU A 104 33.89 -37.62 11.79
N VAL A 105 34.77 -36.63 11.96
CA VAL A 105 36.14 -36.85 12.44
C VAL A 105 36.15 -37.49 13.82
N GLU A 106 35.27 -37.02 14.71
CA GLU A 106 35.18 -37.49 16.08
C GLU A 106 34.59 -38.90 16.18
N THR A 107 33.63 -39.23 15.31
CA THR A 107 33.05 -40.57 15.18
C THR A 107 34.08 -41.57 14.66
N VAL A 108 34.86 -41.19 13.64
CA VAL A 108 35.96 -42.03 13.12
C VAL A 108 37.05 -42.24 14.18
N ARG A 109 37.38 -41.21 14.97
CA ARG A 109 38.33 -41.34 16.08
C ARG A 109 37.85 -42.36 17.12
N ARG A 110 36.60 -42.25 17.56
CA ARG A 110 35.98 -43.17 18.53
C ARG A 110 35.84 -44.60 18.02
N ALA A 111 35.69 -44.80 16.71
CA ALA A 111 35.65 -46.14 16.12
C ALA A 111 37.03 -46.80 15.99
N ARG A 112 38.11 -46.03 16.20
CA ARG A 112 39.51 -46.49 16.08
C ARG A 112 40.17 -46.74 17.44
N GLU A 113 39.64 -46.13 18.51
CA GLU A 113 39.91 -46.48 19.92
C GLU A 113 39.10 -47.71 20.31
#